data_AF-A0A804LSX9-F1
#
_entry.id   AF-A0A804LSX9-F1
#
_cell.length_a   1.000
_cell.length_b   1.000
_cell.length_c   1.000
_cell.angle_alpha   90.00
_cell.angle_beta   90.00
_cell.angle_gamma   90.00
#
_symmetry.space_group_name_H-M   'P 1'
#
loop_
_entity.id
_entity.type
_entity.pdbx_description
1 polymer ?
#
loop_
_entity_poly.entity_id
_entity_poly.type
_entity_poly.pdbx_seq_one_letter_code
_entity_poly.pdbx_strand_id
1 'polypeptide(L)' 'MKFDMGGSAAVFGAAKALGQIKPPGVEVHFIVAACENMISGTGMRTGDIVTASNGKTIEICKRNTSKGNVTCWGIM' A
#
# COMPACT_ATOMS: atom_id res chain seq x y z
N MET A 1 -8.83 1.96 -0.28
CA MET A 1 -8.11 0.80 -0.85
C MET A 1 -8.09 -0.36 0.16
N LYS A 2 -9.26 -0.89 0.60
CA LYS A 2 -9.30 -1.90 1.71
C LYS A 2 -8.71 -3.26 1.32
N PHE A 3 -8.85 -3.64 0.06
CA PHE A 3 -8.37 -4.92 -0.48
C PHE A 3 -7.37 -4.73 -1.61
N ASP A 4 -6.82 -3.51 -1.75
CA ASP A 4 -5.72 -3.32 -2.68
C ASP A 4 -4.54 -4.14 -2.17
N MET A 5 -3.88 -4.87 -3.07
CA MET A 5 -2.92 -5.95 -2.80
C MET A 5 -3.49 -7.32 -2.33
N GLY A 6 -4.81 -7.47 -2.17
CA GLY A 6 -5.43 -8.74 -1.73
C GLY A 6 -5.17 -9.92 -2.68
N GLY A 7 -5.15 -9.69 -3.99
CA GLY A 7 -4.84 -10.72 -5.00
C GLY A 7 -3.41 -11.26 -4.85
N SER A 8 -2.42 -10.37 -4.69
CA SER A 8 -1.02 -10.77 -4.46
C SER A 8 -0.85 -11.56 -3.16
N ALA A 9 -1.59 -11.19 -2.10
CA ALA A 9 -1.60 -11.96 -0.84
C ALA A 9 -2.15 -13.38 -1.04
N ALA A 10 -3.20 -13.55 -1.86
CA ALA A 10 -3.73 -14.87 -2.19
C ALA A 10 -2.71 -15.73 -2.96
N VAL A 11 -1.95 -15.14 -3.89
CA VAL A 11 -0.86 -15.83 -4.59
C VAL A 11 0.21 -16.30 -3.60
N PHE A 12 0.62 -15.46 -2.65
CA PHE A 12 1.58 -15.89 -1.61
C PHE A 12 1.01 -16.98 -0.70
N GLY A 13 -0.28 -16.93 -0.36
CA GLY A 13 -0.96 -17.99 0.37
C GLY A 13 -0.94 -19.33 -0.37
N ALA A 14 -1.26 -19.31 -1.67
CA ALA A 14 -1.18 -20.49 -2.54
C ALA A 14 0.26 -20.99 -2.67
N ALA A 15 1.24 -20.08 -2.82
CA ALA A 15 2.65 -20.42 -2.91
C ALA A 15 3.15 -21.13 -1.65
N LYS A 16 2.74 -20.65 -0.47
CA LYS A 16 3.05 -21.30 0.80
C LYS A 16 2.47 -22.71 0.86
N ALA A 17 1.21 -22.90 0.48
CA ALA A 17 0.57 -24.22 0.49
C ALA A 17 1.24 -25.20 -0.49
N LEU A 18 1.51 -24.76 -1.73
CA LEU A 18 2.17 -25.58 -2.74
C LEU A 18 3.61 -25.92 -2.36
N GLY A 19 4.34 -24.97 -1.76
CA GLY A 19 5.69 -25.20 -1.25
C GLY A 19 5.75 -26.19 -0.08
N GLN A 20 4.65 -26.40 0.64
CA GLN A 20 4.53 -27.43 1.67
C GLN A 20 4.20 -28.80 1.06
N ILE A 21 3.30 -28.85 0.07
CA ILE A 21 2.89 -30.09 -0.60
C ILE A 21 4.04 -30.66 -1.45
N LYS A 22 4.81 -29.81 -2.13
CA LYS A 22 5.91 -30.17 -3.05
C LYS A 22 5.49 -31.26 -4.04
N PRO A 23 4.51 -30.97 -4.91
CA PRO A 23 4.04 -31.94 -5.89
C PRO A 23 5.20 -32.45 -6.77
N PRO A 24 5.38 -33.77 -6.91
CA PRO A 24 6.52 -34.34 -7.62
C PRO A 24 6.41 -34.05 -9.13
N GLY A 25 7.54 -33.63 -9.72
CA GLY A 25 7.63 -33.38 -11.16
C GLY A 25 6.88 -32.13 -11.66
N VAL A 26 6.43 -31.25 -10.75
CA VAL A 26 5.73 -30.02 -11.11
C VAL A 26 6.57 -28.80 -10.73
N GLU A 27 6.95 -28.01 -11.74
CA GLU A 27 7.53 -26.68 -11.55
C GLU A 27 6.41 -25.64 -11.44
N VAL A 28 6.50 -24.74 -10.45
CA VAL A 28 5.49 -23.71 -10.21
C VAL A 28 6.16 -22.34 -10.12
N HIS A 29 5.67 -21.39 -10.92
CA HIS A 29 6.11 -20.00 -10.88
C HIS A 29 5.01 -19.12 -10.30
N PHE A 30 5.39 -18.20 -9.42
CA PHE A 30 4.48 -17.22 -8.84
C PHE A 30 4.86 -15.82 -9.35
N ILE A 31 3.88 -15.12 -9.91
CA ILE A 31 4.05 -13.75 -10.39
C ILE A 31 3.06 -12.88 -9.61
N VAL A 32 3.57 -11.83 -8.99
CA VAL A 32 2.76 -10.84 -8.26
C VAL A 32 3.12 -9.45 -8.74
N ALA A 33 2.10 -8.60 -8.89
CA ALA A 33 2.32 -7.17 -9.08
C ALA A 33 2.66 -6.56 -7.72
N ALA A 34 3.91 -6.18 -7.53
CA ALA A 34 4.40 -5.45 -6.36
C ALA A 34 4.42 -3.94 -6.69
N CYS A 35 3.23 -3.35 -6.79
CA CYS A 35 3.09 -1.92 -7.06
C CYS A 35 2.81 -1.15 -5.76
N GLU A 36 3.20 0.12 -5.72
CA GLU A 36 2.75 1.01 -4.66
C GLU A 36 1.22 1.14 -4.70
N ASN A 37 0.57 1.17 -3.52
CA ASN A 37 -0.87 1.33 -3.36
C ASN A 37 -1.27 2.79 -3.66
N MET A 38 -1.26 3.15 -4.95
CA MET A 38 -1.38 4.52 -5.44
C MET A 38 -2.30 4.58 -6.64
N ILE A 39 -3.13 5.63 -6.71
CA ILE A 39 -4.14 5.81 -7.77
C ILE A 39 -3.55 6.34 -9.09
N SER A 40 -2.40 7.01 -9.04
CA SER A 40 -1.67 7.56 -10.19
C SER A 40 -0.18 7.64 -9.88
N GLY A 41 0.68 7.76 -10.91
CA GLY A 41 2.13 7.94 -10.70
C GLY A 41 2.52 9.25 -10.00
N THR A 42 1.58 10.18 -9.86
CA THR A 42 1.71 11.45 -9.13
C THR A 42 0.86 11.49 -7.86
N GLY A 43 0.34 10.35 -7.43
CA GLY A 43 -0.49 10.26 -6.23
C GLY A 43 0.30 10.60 -4.97
N MET A 44 -0.38 11.20 -3.99
CA MET A 44 0.23 11.54 -2.70
C MET A 44 0.63 10.27 -1.93
N ARG A 45 1.87 10.25 -1.44
CA ARG A 45 2.43 9.23 -0.56
C ARG A 45 2.33 9.66 0.89
N THR A 46 2.41 8.68 1.78
CA THR A 46 2.64 8.99 3.19
C THR A 46 4.05 9.59 3.33
N GLY A 47 4.18 10.69 4.07
CA GLY A 47 5.41 11.46 4.24
C GLY A 47 5.58 12.61 3.24
N ASP A 48 4.71 12.70 2.22
CA ASP A 48 4.74 13.84 1.30
C ASP A 48 4.34 15.13 2.05
N ILE A 49 4.98 16.24 1.71
CA ILE A 49 4.64 17.56 2.25
C ILE A 49 3.95 18.35 1.14
N VAL A 50 2.71 18.78 1.40
CA VAL A 50 1.92 19.60 0.47
C VAL A 50 1.72 21.00 1.04
N THR A 51 1.78 22.01 0.20
CA THR A 51 1.45 23.39 0.60
C THR A 51 -0.04 23.63 0.42
N ALA A 52 -0.73 23.95 1.50
CA ALA A 52 -2.13 24.32 1.48
C ALA A 52 -2.33 25.72 0.86
N SER A 53 -3.56 26.03 0.45
CA SER A 53 -3.90 27.33 -0.15
C SER A 53 -3.64 28.54 0.77
N ASN A 54 -3.50 28.32 2.07
CA ASN A 54 -3.14 29.34 3.06
C ASN A 54 -1.62 29.48 3.26
N GLY A 55 -0.80 28.84 2.43
CA GLY A 55 0.66 28.90 2.46
C GLY A 55 1.32 27.99 3.51
N LYS A 56 0.55 27.29 4.34
CA LYS A 56 1.08 26.37 5.34
C LYS A 56 1.43 25.03 4.72
N THR A 57 2.48 24.39 5.23
CA THR A 57 2.86 23.04 4.82
C THR A 57 2.11 22.00 5.66
N ILE A 58 1.75 20.89 5.01
CA ILE A 58 1.03 19.77 5.63
C ILE A 58 1.76 18.49 5.24
N GLU A 59 2.20 17.73 6.24
CA GLU A 59 2.70 16.36 6.02
C GLU A 59 1.52 15.38 5.91
N ILE A 60 1.51 14.61 4.83
CA ILE A 60 0.54 13.55 4.56
C ILE A 60 0.90 12.32 5.39
N CYS A 61 0.27 12.17 6.56
CA CYS A 61 0.51 11.03 7.45
C CYS A 61 -0.54 9.93 7.33
N LYS A 62 -0.21 8.73 7.85
CA LYS A 62 -1.20 7.64 7.95
C LYS A 62 -2.33 8.08 8.87
N ARG A 63 -3.55 7.94 8.36
CA ARG A 63 -4.78 8.37 9.03
C ARG A 63 -5.02 7.51 10.27
N ASN A 64 -4.55 7.96 11.43
CA ASN A 64 -5.06 7.47 12.71
C ASN A 64 -6.43 8.14 12.93
N THR A 65 -7.48 7.43 12.54
CA THR A 65 -8.86 7.50 13.04
C THR A 65 -9.33 8.82 13.68
N SER A 66 -10.26 9.52 13.00
CA SER A 66 -11.57 10.00 13.53
C SER A 66 -12.06 11.31 12.91
N LYS A 67 -11.15 12.20 12.49
CA LYS A 67 -11.54 13.45 11.80
C LYS A 67 -10.97 13.39 10.40
N GLY A 68 -11.77 13.73 9.40
CA GLY A 68 -11.45 13.65 7.96
C GLY A 68 -10.30 14.55 7.50
N ASN A 69 -9.36 14.90 8.38
CA ASN A 69 -8.28 15.83 8.16
C ASN A 69 -6.98 15.01 8.12
N VAL A 70 -6.23 15.13 7.04
CA VAL A 70 -4.95 14.42 6.80
C VAL A 70 -3.74 15.05 7.53
N THR A 71 -3.98 15.92 8.51
CA THR A 71 -2.94 16.75 9.12
C THR A 71 -2.25 16.04 10.28
N CYS A 72 -0.97 15.75 10.12
CA CYS A 72 -0.06 15.51 11.24
C CYS A 72 0.05 16.80 12.06
N TRP A 73 -0.03 16.72 13.39
CA TRP A 73 0.12 17.90 14.25
C TRP A 73 1.53 18.47 14.11
N GLY A 74 1.66 19.60 13.41
CA GLY A 74 2.93 20.24 13.14
C GLY A 74 2.78 21.39 12.15
N ILE A 75 1.85 22.30 12.40
CA ILE A 75 1.81 23.58 11.70
C ILE A 75 3.03 24.39 12.16
N MET A 76 4.06 24.44 11.32
CA MET A 76 5.00 25.57 11.26
C MET A 76 4.44 26.58 10.24
#